data_AF-A0AAW6VGQ1-F1
#
_entry.id   AF-A0AAW6VGQ1-F1
#
_cell.length_a   1.000
_cell.length_b   1.000
_cell.length_c   1.000
_cell.angle_alpha   90.00
_cell.angle_beta   90.00
_cell.angle_gamma   90.00
#
_symmetry.space_group_name_H-M   'P 1'
#
loop_
_entity.id
_entity.type
_entity.pdbx_description
1 polymer ?
#
loop_
_entity_poly.entity_id
_entity_poly.type
_entity_poly.pdbx_seq_one_letter_code
_entity_poly.pdbx_strand_id
1 'polypeptide(L)'
;MNSKYGIDIWSDGNFFIEDGVAKINHDCKPSIISIVKKIRKQGFKGPLLLRFPHITKKQIKTLYTTFNSSIKEYDYKGKFNAVFPLKVNQLPNFVHPLTSAGKKYNYGLEAGSKAELIIAMTYNNLGSPITINGFKDKEMIHLCFIAKSMGHNITIIIEGLNELEMIIEVLNESKLESPNIGLRVRLHSGGSGLWAKSGGINSKFGLTSTEILEAYELMEENDLVDYLTMIHFHIGSAMNSIKPLKKALRESGHIYAELKNLGAINLSSINIGGGLAVEYSAYERTRFYSLSEFANDVVFTLKEIAKQKGVDEPNIFTESGRFISAASTVLITPVLELFSAEYELSHLKFKDKNPPLIQELHDLFKDMTKKTAYEFMHDSIDHMESLLTLFDLGYIDLQDRSNAEILTHQIIKKAISLLQIDDYEELKKFDKNIQEKYLLNFSLFQSLPDYWGINQEFPIMPITHLDKKPTRSASLWDITCDSDGEIPFDMKKPLYLHDVNLNKEDYFLGFFNVGAYQDTLGMKHNLFSHPTEVNVVFKDGEVHLEKILESQKIIDILEDIDYDTDEIKAILNKNLTPKIYTELEKYLNQNSYLKTIWSYYDE
;
A
#
# COMPACT_ATOMS: atom_id res chain seq x y z
N MET A 1 17.77 14.08 -11.75
CA MET A 1 16.66 13.15 -11.44
C MET A 1 15.85 12.90 -12.70
N ASN A 2 15.41 11.65 -12.95
CA ASN A 2 14.60 11.35 -14.14
C ASN A 2 13.28 12.14 -14.02
N SER A 3 12.97 13.02 -14.98
CA SER A 3 11.85 13.99 -14.95
C SER A 3 10.45 13.36 -14.88
N LYS A 4 10.36 12.04 -14.66
CA LYS A 4 9.16 11.21 -14.72
C LYS A 4 8.84 10.47 -13.42
N TYR A 5 9.46 10.85 -12.29
CA TYR A 5 9.15 10.28 -10.96
C TYR A 5 9.22 8.73 -10.92
N GLY A 6 10.20 8.17 -11.65
CA GLY A 6 10.40 6.72 -11.73
C GLY A 6 9.24 5.93 -12.36
N ILE A 7 8.29 6.56 -13.06
CA ILE A 7 7.11 5.87 -13.58
C ILE A 7 7.45 4.66 -14.47
N ASP A 8 8.58 4.70 -15.19
CA ASP A 8 9.09 3.61 -16.02
C ASP A 8 9.65 2.42 -15.19
N ILE A 9 9.83 2.60 -13.87
CA ILE A 9 10.34 1.60 -12.92
C ILE A 9 9.18 0.84 -12.26
N TRP A 10 8.25 1.57 -11.63
CA TRP A 10 7.24 0.98 -10.74
C TRP A 10 5.87 0.78 -11.39
N SER A 11 5.56 1.44 -12.51
CA SER A 11 4.18 1.46 -13.02
C SER A 11 3.76 0.17 -13.74
N ASP A 12 4.71 -0.68 -14.14
CA ASP A 12 4.49 -1.85 -15.01
C ASP A 12 3.63 -1.52 -16.26
N GLY A 13 3.80 -0.30 -16.77
CA GLY A 13 3.07 0.22 -17.92
C GLY A 13 1.56 0.36 -17.68
N ASN A 14 1.11 0.43 -16.42
CA ASN A 14 -0.28 0.73 -16.06
C ASN A 14 -0.57 2.24 -16.10
N PHE A 15 0.46 3.06 -15.89
CA PHE A 15 0.38 4.52 -15.88
C PHE A 15 1.49 5.10 -16.75
N PHE A 16 1.24 6.25 -17.35
CA PHE A 16 2.22 6.98 -18.17
C PHE A 16 1.99 8.48 -18.07
N ILE A 17 2.94 9.27 -18.57
CA ILE A 17 2.86 10.72 -18.61
C ILE A 17 2.73 11.16 -20.07
N GLU A 18 1.75 12.00 -20.36
CA GLU A 18 1.53 12.60 -21.68
C GLU A 18 0.84 13.96 -21.49
N ASP A 19 1.23 14.96 -22.28
CA ASP A 19 0.72 16.34 -22.21
C ASP A 19 0.76 16.96 -20.79
N GLY A 20 1.82 16.65 -20.03
CA GLY A 20 2.02 17.17 -18.68
C GLY A 20 1.07 16.62 -17.61
N VAL A 21 0.33 15.54 -17.90
CA VAL A 21 -0.60 14.91 -16.96
C VAL A 21 -0.34 13.41 -16.83
N ALA A 22 -0.63 12.86 -15.64
CA ALA A 22 -0.58 11.42 -15.42
C ALA A 22 -1.83 10.77 -16.06
N LYS A 23 -1.63 9.75 -16.90
CA LYS A 23 -2.69 9.02 -17.60
C LYS A 23 -2.65 7.53 -17.28
N ILE A 24 -3.82 6.90 -17.34
CA ILE A 24 -3.98 5.45 -17.20
C ILE A 24 -3.74 4.82 -18.57
N ASN A 25 -2.91 3.79 -18.67
CA ASN A 25 -2.64 3.10 -19.93
C ASN A 25 -3.68 2.02 -20.23
N HIS A 26 -4.94 2.42 -20.40
CA HIS A 26 -6.04 1.51 -20.73
C HIS A 26 -7.16 2.21 -21.51
N ASP A 27 -7.73 1.50 -22.49
CA ASP A 27 -8.85 1.94 -23.31
C ASP A 27 -8.67 3.37 -23.88
N CYS A 28 -9.49 4.34 -23.48
CA CYS A 28 -9.41 5.74 -23.89
C CYS A 28 -8.28 6.56 -23.24
N LYS A 29 -7.43 5.91 -22.44
CA LYS A 29 -6.25 6.48 -21.78
C LYS A 29 -6.52 7.81 -21.05
N PRO A 30 -7.51 7.87 -20.14
CA PRO A 30 -7.90 9.11 -19.48
C PRO A 30 -6.78 9.62 -18.57
N SER A 31 -6.70 10.94 -18.44
CA SER A 31 -5.87 11.55 -17.41
C SER A 31 -6.50 11.36 -16.03
N ILE A 32 -5.69 11.07 -15.02
CA ILE A 32 -6.15 10.90 -13.64
C ILE A 32 -6.86 12.18 -13.17
N ILE A 33 -6.35 13.35 -13.55
CA ILE A 33 -7.00 14.63 -13.22
C ILE A 33 -8.40 14.77 -13.83
N SER A 34 -8.68 14.20 -15.01
CA SER A 34 -10.04 14.22 -15.58
C SER A 34 -11.03 13.40 -14.75
N ILE A 35 -10.57 12.27 -14.20
CA ILE A 35 -11.35 11.39 -13.31
C ILE A 35 -11.63 12.11 -11.98
N VAL A 36 -10.59 12.72 -11.39
CA VAL A 36 -10.71 13.51 -10.15
C VAL A 36 -11.72 14.65 -10.34
N LYS A 37 -11.64 15.39 -11.45
CA LYS A 37 -12.62 16.44 -11.78
C LYS A 37 -14.03 15.88 -11.95
N LYS A 38 -14.20 14.70 -12.57
CA LYS A 38 -15.51 14.04 -12.72
C LYS A 38 -16.11 13.66 -11.36
N ILE A 39 -15.31 13.12 -10.45
CA ILE A 39 -15.73 12.76 -9.09
C ILE A 39 -16.09 14.01 -8.28
N ARG A 40 -15.22 15.03 -8.27
CA ARG A 40 -15.46 16.28 -7.52
C ARG A 40 -16.69 17.05 -8.02
N LYS A 41 -17.02 16.97 -9.32
CA LYS A 41 -18.27 17.53 -9.88
C LYS A 41 -19.54 16.87 -9.33
N GLN A 42 -19.44 15.64 -8.80
CA GLN A 42 -20.55 14.96 -8.14
C GLN A 42 -20.66 15.31 -6.64
N GLY A 43 -19.77 16.19 -6.12
CA GLY A 43 -19.78 16.64 -4.72
C GLY A 43 -18.76 15.93 -3.83
N PHE A 44 -18.10 14.87 -4.30
CA PHE A 44 -17.10 14.12 -3.54
C PHE A 44 -15.76 14.86 -3.54
N LYS A 45 -15.49 15.59 -2.45
CA LYS A 45 -14.23 16.31 -2.17
C LYS A 45 -13.37 15.54 -1.16
N GLY A 46 -12.20 16.08 -0.82
CA GLY A 46 -11.24 15.44 0.08
C GLY A 46 -10.29 14.47 -0.64
N PRO A 47 -9.60 13.59 0.11
CA PRO A 47 -8.83 12.51 -0.48
C PRO A 47 -9.74 11.47 -1.13
N LEU A 48 -9.29 10.94 -2.27
CA LEU A 48 -10.02 9.97 -3.09
C LEU A 48 -9.18 8.72 -3.29
N LEU A 49 -9.75 7.55 -3.01
CA LEU A 49 -9.13 6.26 -3.29
C LEU A 49 -9.69 5.69 -4.60
N LEU A 50 -8.91 5.79 -5.67
CA LEU A 50 -9.30 5.34 -7.01
C LEU A 50 -8.89 3.89 -7.22
N ARG A 51 -9.86 3.01 -7.44
CA ARG A 51 -9.65 1.60 -7.73
C ARG A 51 -9.85 1.30 -9.21
N PHE A 52 -8.98 0.47 -9.77
CA PHE A 52 -8.92 0.16 -11.19
C PHE A 52 -9.10 -1.35 -11.43
N PRO A 53 -10.35 -1.86 -11.46
CA PRO A 53 -10.66 -3.27 -11.73
C PRO A 53 -9.93 -3.89 -12.93
N HIS A 54 -9.70 -3.10 -13.98
CA HIS A 54 -8.99 -3.56 -15.18
C HIS A 54 -7.52 -3.91 -14.91
N ILE A 55 -6.86 -3.23 -13.96
CA ILE A 55 -5.48 -3.54 -13.53
C ILE A 55 -5.48 -4.86 -12.76
N THR A 56 -6.42 -5.08 -11.84
CA THR A 56 -6.58 -6.37 -11.14
C THR A 56 -6.74 -7.52 -12.15
N LYS A 57 -7.61 -7.34 -13.14
CA LYS A 57 -7.80 -8.30 -14.25
C LYS A 57 -6.52 -8.51 -15.07
N LYS A 58 -5.76 -7.44 -15.36
CA LYS A 58 -4.46 -7.53 -16.04
C LYS A 58 -3.47 -8.35 -15.22
N GLN A 59 -3.34 -8.10 -13.92
CA GLN A 59 -2.40 -8.82 -13.05
C GLN A 59 -2.73 -10.32 -12.95
N ILE A 60 -4.01 -10.67 -12.80
CA ILE A 60 -4.47 -12.07 -12.85
C ILE A 60 -4.07 -12.71 -14.18
N LYS A 61 -4.40 -12.07 -15.31
CA LYS A 61 -4.07 -12.58 -16.64
C LYS A 61 -2.55 -12.76 -16.81
N THR A 62 -1.76 -11.79 -16.37
CA THR A 62 -0.30 -11.81 -16.46
C THR A 62 0.26 -12.98 -15.65
N LEU A 63 -0.19 -13.17 -14.41
CA LEU A 63 0.24 -14.28 -13.56
C LEU A 63 -0.02 -15.64 -14.24
N TYR A 64 -1.26 -15.90 -14.65
CA TYR A 64 -1.64 -17.15 -15.30
C TYR A 64 -0.94 -17.35 -16.65
N THR A 65 -0.81 -16.30 -17.45
CA THR A 65 -0.17 -16.41 -18.77
C THR A 65 1.32 -16.76 -18.62
N THR A 66 2.01 -16.16 -17.66
CA THR A 66 3.43 -16.42 -17.42
C THR A 66 3.67 -17.84 -16.94
N PHE A 67 2.92 -18.32 -15.95
CA PHE A 67 3.02 -19.71 -15.48
C PHE A 67 2.64 -20.72 -16.56
N ASN A 68 1.57 -20.48 -17.32
CA ASN A 68 1.19 -21.39 -18.41
C ASN A 68 2.20 -21.40 -19.56
N SER A 69 2.91 -20.29 -19.79
CA SER A 69 3.99 -20.24 -20.79
C SER A 69 5.17 -21.09 -20.31
N SER A 70 5.54 -20.99 -19.04
CA SER A 70 6.58 -21.80 -18.41
C SER A 70 6.23 -23.30 -18.43
N ILE A 71 4.99 -23.66 -18.06
CA ILE A 71 4.49 -25.05 -18.13
C ILE A 71 4.62 -25.62 -19.53
N LYS A 72 4.29 -24.84 -20.57
CA LYS A 72 4.44 -25.28 -21.97
C LYS A 72 5.90 -25.41 -22.39
N GLU A 73 6.74 -24.44 -22.04
CA GLU A 73 8.17 -24.43 -22.36
C GLU A 73 8.89 -25.65 -21.80
N TYR A 74 8.60 -26.00 -20.54
CA TYR A 74 9.19 -27.14 -19.87
C TYR A 74 8.40 -28.44 -20.04
N ASP A 75 7.33 -28.51 -20.86
CA ASP A 75 6.44 -29.68 -20.97
C ASP A 75 6.04 -30.28 -19.60
N TYR A 76 5.61 -29.40 -18.69
CA TYR A 76 5.19 -29.76 -17.34
C TYR A 76 3.75 -30.30 -17.36
N LYS A 77 3.50 -31.41 -16.66
CA LYS A 77 2.23 -32.15 -16.65
C LYS A 77 1.25 -31.65 -15.59
N GLY A 78 1.77 -31.07 -14.50
CA GLY A 78 0.95 -30.41 -13.49
C GLY A 78 0.29 -29.12 -14.00
N LYS A 79 -0.78 -28.67 -13.33
CA LYS A 79 -1.48 -27.42 -13.66
C LYS A 79 -1.07 -26.28 -12.73
N PHE A 80 -1.27 -25.05 -13.18
CA PHE A 80 -1.13 -23.87 -12.33
C PHE A 80 -2.50 -23.37 -11.83
N ASN A 81 -2.59 -23.11 -10.54
CA ASN A 81 -3.71 -22.46 -9.86
C ASN A 81 -3.20 -21.31 -9.00
N ALA A 82 -4.09 -20.36 -8.68
CA ALA A 82 -3.80 -19.29 -7.75
C ALA A 82 -5.00 -19.05 -6.84
N VAL A 83 -4.71 -18.63 -5.61
CA VAL A 83 -5.69 -18.18 -4.62
C VAL A 83 -5.30 -16.78 -4.16
N PHE A 84 -6.29 -15.95 -3.82
CA PHE A 84 -6.04 -14.59 -3.37
C PHE A 84 -6.19 -14.55 -1.85
N PRO A 85 -5.10 -14.27 -1.10
CA PRO A 85 -5.18 -14.16 0.34
C PRO A 85 -5.94 -12.91 0.76
N LEU A 86 -7.12 -13.12 1.35
CA LEU A 86 -8.04 -12.05 1.73
C LEU A 86 -7.39 -11.05 2.69
N LYS A 87 -6.45 -11.51 3.54
CA LYS A 87 -5.64 -10.67 4.45
C LYS A 87 -4.99 -9.45 3.81
N VAL A 88 -4.79 -9.48 2.49
CA VAL A 88 -4.16 -8.38 1.73
C VAL A 88 -5.18 -7.28 1.41
N ASN A 89 -6.43 -7.63 1.11
CA ASN A 89 -7.52 -6.69 0.87
C ASN A 89 -8.88 -7.43 0.88
N GLN A 90 -9.68 -7.24 1.94
CA GLN A 90 -10.98 -7.88 2.12
C GLN A 90 -12.14 -7.01 1.60
N LEU A 91 -11.89 -5.78 1.14
CA LEU A 91 -12.96 -4.82 0.88
C LEU A 91 -13.83 -5.23 -0.32
N PRO A 92 -15.17 -5.07 -0.25
CA PRO A 92 -16.08 -5.44 -1.34
C PRO A 92 -15.78 -4.76 -2.68
N ASN A 93 -15.24 -3.53 -2.63
CA ASN A 93 -14.86 -2.80 -3.84
C ASN A 93 -13.65 -3.39 -4.55
N PHE A 94 -12.84 -4.21 -3.87
CA PHE A 94 -11.75 -4.98 -4.47
C PHE A 94 -12.14 -6.46 -4.71
N VAL A 95 -12.73 -7.14 -3.72
CA VAL A 95 -13.06 -8.58 -3.78
C VAL A 95 -14.07 -8.89 -4.88
N HIS A 96 -15.10 -8.07 -5.08
CA HIS A 96 -16.09 -8.34 -6.12
C HIS A 96 -15.51 -8.25 -7.55
N PRO A 97 -14.74 -7.21 -7.92
CA PRO A 97 -14.02 -7.22 -9.20
C PRO A 97 -13.01 -8.36 -9.33
N LEU A 98 -12.29 -8.69 -8.26
CA LEU A 98 -11.32 -9.78 -8.24
C LEU A 98 -11.98 -11.12 -8.60
N THR A 99 -13.05 -11.51 -7.91
CA THR A 99 -13.74 -12.80 -8.13
C THR A 99 -14.38 -12.84 -9.52
N SER A 100 -14.94 -11.72 -9.99
CA SER A 100 -15.49 -11.59 -11.34
C SER A 100 -14.43 -11.77 -12.42
N ALA A 101 -13.26 -11.15 -12.27
CA ALA A 101 -12.14 -11.27 -13.21
C ALA A 101 -11.47 -12.67 -13.14
N GLY A 102 -11.41 -13.24 -11.94
CA GLY A 102 -10.79 -14.52 -11.64
C GLY A 102 -11.57 -15.75 -12.12
N LYS A 103 -12.89 -15.62 -12.35
CA LYS A 103 -13.78 -16.73 -12.75
C LYS A 103 -13.26 -17.52 -13.96
N LYS A 104 -12.72 -16.84 -14.98
CA LYS A 104 -12.16 -17.49 -16.19
C LYS A 104 -10.94 -18.39 -15.88
N TYR A 105 -10.22 -18.08 -14.82
CA TYR A 105 -8.95 -18.71 -14.47
C TYR A 105 -9.08 -19.71 -13.33
N ASN A 106 -10.32 -19.95 -12.85
CA ASN A 106 -10.57 -20.69 -11.61
C ASN A 106 -9.76 -20.11 -10.43
N TYR A 107 -9.61 -18.78 -10.40
CA TYR A 107 -8.88 -18.09 -9.33
C TYR A 107 -9.67 -18.24 -8.03
N GLY A 108 -9.02 -18.73 -6.98
CA GLY A 108 -9.64 -18.99 -5.69
C GLY A 108 -9.38 -17.92 -4.63
N LEU A 109 -9.86 -18.17 -3.41
CA LEU A 109 -9.64 -17.30 -2.26
C LEU A 109 -8.90 -18.06 -1.15
N GLU A 110 -8.05 -17.36 -0.42
CA GLU A 110 -7.42 -17.86 0.80
C GLU A 110 -7.95 -17.07 1.99
N ALA A 111 -8.24 -17.78 3.07
CA ALA A 111 -8.70 -17.21 4.33
C ALA A 111 -7.80 -17.65 5.48
N GLY A 112 -7.43 -16.69 6.33
CA GLY A 112 -6.64 -16.91 7.54
C GLY A 112 -7.44 -16.78 8.84
N SER A 113 -8.75 -16.56 8.77
CA SER A 113 -9.64 -16.40 9.94
C SER A 113 -11.09 -16.81 9.63
N LYS A 114 -11.92 -16.98 10.68
CA LYS A 114 -13.36 -17.27 10.54
C LYS A 114 -14.09 -16.23 9.68
N ALA A 115 -13.85 -14.94 9.91
CA ALA A 115 -14.51 -13.87 9.16
C ALA A 115 -14.13 -13.91 7.67
N GLU A 116 -12.85 -14.11 7.37
CA GLU A 116 -12.38 -14.27 5.99
C GLU A 116 -12.95 -15.54 5.33
N LEU A 117 -13.11 -16.63 6.10
CA LEU A 117 -13.75 -17.85 5.61
C LEU A 117 -15.21 -17.60 5.22
N ILE A 118 -15.97 -16.81 6.00
CA ILE A 118 -17.35 -16.43 5.63
C ILE A 118 -17.37 -15.61 4.32
N ILE A 119 -16.44 -14.67 4.15
CA ILE A 119 -16.28 -13.91 2.88
C ILE A 119 -15.98 -14.89 1.74
N ALA A 120 -15.04 -15.82 1.93
CA ALA A 120 -14.66 -16.79 0.92
C ALA A 120 -15.83 -17.73 0.54
N MET A 121 -16.56 -18.26 1.52
CA MET A 121 -17.74 -19.10 1.31
C MET A 121 -18.84 -18.39 0.51
N THR A 122 -18.96 -17.07 0.68
CA THR A 122 -20.00 -16.25 0.06
C THR A 122 -19.63 -15.81 -1.36
N TYR A 123 -18.40 -15.35 -1.57
CA TYR A 123 -18.00 -14.65 -2.81
C TYR A 123 -17.04 -15.42 -3.70
N ASN A 124 -16.46 -16.54 -3.25
CA ASN A 124 -15.66 -17.38 -4.13
C ASN A 124 -16.55 -18.02 -5.21
N ASN A 125 -16.01 -18.18 -6.42
CA ASN A 125 -16.72 -18.86 -7.48
C ASN A 125 -16.82 -20.36 -7.16
N LEU A 126 -17.99 -20.98 -7.28
CA LEU A 126 -18.12 -22.43 -7.12
C LEU A 126 -17.16 -23.17 -8.07
N GLY A 127 -16.41 -24.13 -7.52
CA GLY A 127 -15.35 -24.87 -8.23
C GLY A 127 -13.94 -24.25 -8.10
N SER A 128 -13.84 -22.94 -7.83
CA SER A 128 -12.54 -22.33 -7.48
C SER A 128 -12.06 -22.84 -6.11
N PRO A 129 -10.75 -23.03 -5.93
CA PRO A 129 -10.20 -23.49 -4.65
C PRO A 129 -10.39 -22.46 -3.52
N ILE A 130 -10.61 -22.95 -2.31
CA ILE A 130 -10.51 -22.18 -1.07
C ILE A 130 -9.40 -22.80 -0.21
N THR A 131 -8.36 -22.05 0.15
CA THR A 131 -7.34 -22.52 1.10
C THR A 131 -7.50 -21.84 2.45
N ILE A 132 -7.33 -22.60 3.53
CA ILE A 132 -7.53 -22.12 4.90
C ILE A 132 -6.23 -22.22 5.69
N ASN A 133 -5.59 -21.09 5.96
CA ASN A 133 -4.38 -20.99 6.79
C ASN A 133 -4.71 -20.40 8.18
N GLY A 134 -3.67 -20.13 8.98
CA GLY A 134 -3.81 -19.53 10.32
C GLY A 134 -4.22 -20.52 11.39
N PHE A 135 -4.27 -20.08 12.64
CA PHE A 135 -4.71 -20.90 13.76
C PHE A 135 -6.20 -21.22 13.65
N LYS A 136 -6.54 -22.50 13.80
CA LYS A 136 -7.93 -22.96 13.68
C LYS A 136 -8.37 -23.55 15.00
N ASP A 137 -9.53 -23.10 15.47
CA ASP A 137 -10.26 -23.79 16.51
C ASP A 137 -11.30 -24.74 15.90
N LYS A 138 -11.96 -25.52 16.76
CA LYS A 138 -12.98 -26.49 16.37
C LYS A 138 -14.14 -25.86 15.57
N GLU A 139 -14.54 -24.63 15.90
CA GLU A 139 -15.59 -23.91 15.17
C GLU A 139 -15.16 -23.58 13.75
N MET A 140 -13.95 -23.06 13.55
CA MET A 140 -13.42 -22.76 12.22
C MET A 140 -13.27 -24.04 11.37
N ILE A 141 -12.83 -25.15 11.98
CA ILE A 141 -12.78 -26.45 11.30
C ILE A 141 -14.19 -26.90 10.89
N HIS A 142 -15.18 -26.81 11.79
CA HIS A 142 -16.56 -27.17 11.47
C HIS A 142 -17.14 -26.30 10.34
N LEU A 143 -16.83 -25.00 10.28
CA LEU A 143 -17.18 -24.14 9.14
C LEU A 143 -16.58 -24.64 7.83
N CYS A 144 -15.38 -25.23 7.84
CA CYS A 144 -14.78 -25.82 6.65
C CYS A 144 -15.55 -27.06 6.15
N PHE A 145 -16.04 -27.91 7.05
CA PHE A 145 -16.92 -29.04 6.70
C PHE A 145 -18.26 -28.56 6.13
N ILE A 146 -18.83 -27.48 6.69
CA ILE A 146 -20.03 -26.84 6.13
C ILE A 146 -19.74 -26.32 4.71
N ALA A 147 -18.62 -25.63 4.51
CA ALA A 147 -18.22 -25.12 3.19
C ALA A 147 -18.04 -26.25 2.16
N LYS A 148 -17.44 -27.38 2.56
CA LYS A 148 -17.34 -28.59 1.72
C LYS A 148 -18.72 -29.12 1.36
N SER A 149 -19.65 -29.17 2.32
CA SER A 149 -21.04 -29.61 2.11
C SER A 149 -21.83 -28.66 1.19
N MET A 150 -21.45 -27.38 1.13
CA MET A 150 -21.98 -26.41 0.15
C MET A 150 -21.43 -26.62 -1.28
N GLY A 151 -20.50 -27.55 -1.47
CA GLY A 151 -19.86 -27.83 -2.77
C GLY A 151 -18.60 -27.03 -3.05
N HIS A 152 -18.01 -26.35 -2.05
CA HIS A 152 -16.73 -25.67 -2.23
C HIS A 152 -15.56 -26.66 -2.31
N ASN A 153 -14.59 -26.36 -3.18
CA ASN A 153 -13.30 -27.05 -3.21
C ASN A 153 -12.39 -26.45 -2.13
N ILE A 154 -12.60 -26.85 -0.88
CA ILE A 154 -11.91 -26.28 0.28
C ILE A 154 -10.80 -27.21 0.79
N THR A 155 -9.64 -26.63 1.08
CA THR A 155 -8.46 -27.31 1.65
C THR A 155 -8.06 -26.64 2.97
N ILE A 156 -8.10 -27.42 4.06
CA ILE A 156 -7.63 -27.01 5.38
C ILE A 156 -6.12 -27.24 5.43
N ILE A 157 -5.35 -26.16 5.57
CA ILE A 157 -3.90 -26.25 5.72
C ILE A 157 -3.57 -26.32 7.21
N ILE A 158 -3.15 -27.50 7.68
CA ILE A 158 -2.79 -27.68 9.09
C ILE A 158 -1.41 -27.10 9.38
N GLU A 159 -1.30 -26.43 10.53
CA GLU A 159 -0.07 -25.80 11.01
C GLU A 159 0.56 -26.54 12.21
N GLY A 160 -0.16 -27.51 12.78
CA GLY A 160 0.25 -28.35 13.91
C GLY A 160 -0.62 -29.63 14.02
N LEU A 161 -0.12 -30.65 14.74
CA LEU A 161 -0.82 -31.94 14.91
C LEU A 161 -2.18 -31.80 15.60
N ASN A 162 -2.30 -30.91 16.58
CA ASN A 162 -3.56 -30.64 17.27
C ASN A 162 -4.70 -30.23 16.31
N GLU A 163 -4.38 -29.57 15.19
CA GLU A 163 -5.39 -29.20 14.20
C GLU A 163 -5.90 -30.43 13.43
N LEU A 164 -5.03 -31.42 13.18
CA LEU A 164 -5.44 -32.70 12.59
C LEU A 164 -6.31 -33.52 13.56
N GLU A 165 -5.95 -33.56 14.84
CA GLU A 165 -6.79 -34.18 15.88
C GLU A 165 -8.18 -33.54 15.93
N MET A 166 -8.27 -32.20 15.86
CA MET A 166 -9.56 -31.50 15.80
C MET A 166 -10.35 -31.80 14.51
N ILE A 167 -9.69 -31.99 13.37
CA ILE A 167 -10.35 -32.42 12.13
C ILE A 167 -10.99 -33.80 12.33
N ILE A 168 -10.27 -34.74 12.95
CA ILE A 168 -10.77 -36.08 13.27
C ILE A 168 -11.95 -36.01 14.24
N GLU A 169 -11.86 -35.17 15.28
CA GLU A 169 -12.95 -34.94 16.24
C GLU A 169 -14.22 -34.43 15.54
N VAL A 170 -14.10 -33.39 14.72
CA VAL A 170 -15.23 -32.81 13.98
C VAL A 170 -15.81 -33.80 12.96
N LEU A 171 -14.98 -34.59 12.29
CA LEU A 171 -15.43 -35.63 11.38
C LEU A 171 -16.33 -36.64 12.10
N ASN A 172 -15.88 -37.13 13.26
CA ASN A 172 -16.61 -38.11 14.07
C ASN A 172 -17.93 -37.56 14.63
N GLU A 173 -17.96 -36.28 15.03
CA GLU A 173 -19.14 -35.63 15.58
C GLU A 173 -20.17 -35.23 14.51
N SER A 174 -19.73 -34.61 13.42
CA SER A 174 -20.61 -34.03 12.40
C SER A 174 -21.13 -35.05 11.41
N LYS A 175 -20.38 -36.13 11.16
CA LYS A 175 -20.62 -37.12 10.09
C LYS A 175 -20.73 -36.49 8.69
N LEU A 176 -20.11 -35.32 8.50
CA LEU A 176 -19.99 -34.64 7.21
C LEU A 176 -18.77 -35.16 6.45
N GLU A 177 -18.75 -34.99 5.13
CA GLU A 177 -17.57 -35.33 4.32
C GLU A 177 -16.39 -34.42 4.71
N SER A 178 -15.21 -35.02 4.89
CA SER A 178 -14.01 -34.25 5.23
C SER A 178 -13.63 -33.31 4.08
N PRO A 179 -13.30 -32.04 4.39
CA PRO A 179 -12.55 -31.17 3.50
C PRO A 179 -11.22 -31.80 3.05
N ASN A 180 -10.65 -31.28 1.98
CA ASN A 180 -9.28 -31.63 1.65
C ASN A 180 -8.34 -31.16 2.77
N ILE A 181 -7.27 -31.91 3.02
CA ILE A 181 -6.25 -31.58 4.01
C ILE A 181 -4.95 -31.25 3.29
N GLY A 182 -4.26 -30.22 3.75
CA GLY A 182 -2.91 -29.90 3.34
C GLY A 182 -1.97 -29.67 4.52
N LEU A 183 -0.69 -29.95 4.33
CA LEU A 183 0.33 -29.84 5.37
C LEU A 183 1.17 -28.59 5.16
N ARG A 184 1.22 -27.66 6.13
CA ARG A 184 2.19 -26.57 6.09
C ARG A 184 3.55 -27.08 6.53
N VAL A 185 4.54 -27.04 5.65
CA VAL A 185 5.90 -27.50 5.91
C VAL A 185 6.72 -26.42 6.57
N ARG A 186 7.41 -26.75 7.68
CA ARG A 186 8.41 -25.89 8.30
C ARG A 186 9.77 -26.08 7.63
N LEU A 187 10.17 -25.08 6.84
CA LEU A 187 11.43 -25.10 6.11
C LEU A 187 12.62 -24.91 7.05
N HIS A 188 13.68 -25.71 6.89
CA HIS A 188 14.98 -25.46 7.50
C HIS A 188 15.65 -24.24 6.87
N SER A 189 15.39 -23.99 5.59
CA SER A 189 15.88 -22.81 4.88
C SER A 189 15.03 -21.57 5.20
N GLY A 190 15.61 -20.58 5.89
CA GLY A 190 14.93 -19.32 6.23
C GLY A 190 14.87 -18.31 5.09
N GLY A 191 13.90 -17.40 5.17
CA GLY A 191 13.83 -16.19 4.34
C GLY A 191 14.93 -15.17 4.71
N SER A 192 15.15 -14.18 3.84
CA SER A 192 16.08 -13.06 4.08
C SER A 192 15.33 -11.72 4.14
N GLY A 193 15.73 -10.80 5.02
CA GLY A 193 15.15 -9.46 5.15
C GLY A 193 14.20 -9.29 6.34
N LEU A 194 13.44 -8.19 6.37
CA LEU A 194 12.49 -7.85 7.45
C LEU A 194 11.46 -8.97 7.74
N TRP A 195 11.12 -9.77 6.72
CA TRP A 195 10.13 -10.85 6.79
C TRP A 195 10.72 -12.23 7.16
N ALA A 196 11.99 -12.31 7.55
CA ALA A 196 12.65 -13.58 7.89
C ALA A 196 11.99 -14.35 9.05
N LYS A 197 11.23 -13.67 9.92
CA LYS A 197 10.50 -14.32 11.04
C LYS A 197 9.33 -15.20 10.57
N SER A 198 8.84 -15.01 9.35
CA SER A 198 7.68 -15.75 8.80
C SER A 198 8.05 -17.09 8.14
N GLY A 199 9.34 -17.43 8.05
CA GLY A 199 9.84 -18.70 7.49
C GLY A 199 11.14 -19.16 8.17
N GLY A 200 11.61 -20.37 7.85
CA GLY A 200 12.80 -20.97 8.47
C GLY A 200 12.53 -21.77 9.76
N ILE A 201 13.57 -22.38 10.32
CA ILE A 201 13.44 -23.38 11.40
C ILE A 201 12.86 -22.82 12.72
N ASN A 202 12.99 -21.50 12.93
CA ASN A 202 12.42 -20.79 14.08
C ASN A 202 11.03 -20.20 13.79
N SER A 203 10.41 -20.54 12.65
CA SER A 203 9.04 -20.16 12.33
C SER A 203 8.08 -20.72 13.38
N LYS A 204 7.12 -19.89 13.79
CA LYS A 204 6.02 -20.31 14.69
C LYS A 204 5.03 -21.27 14.02
N PHE A 205 5.09 -21.40 12.69
CA PHE A 205 4.10 -22.11 11.88
C PHE A 205 4.73 -23.22 11.03
N GLY A 206 3.98 -24.31 10.89
CA GLY A 206 4.31 -25.45 10.04
C GLY A 206 4.91 -26.62 10.83
N LEU A 207 4.76 -27.81 10.25
CA LEU A 207 5.20 -29.09 10.77
C LEU A 207 6.67 -29.34 10.39
N THR A 208 7.43 -29.84 11.36
CA THR A 208 8.75 -30.45 11.13
C THR A 208 8.64 -31.74 10.33
N SER A 209 9.76 -32.25 9.82
CA SER A 209 9.81 -33.59 9.22
C SER A 209 9.26 -34.68 10.14
N THR A 210 9.50 -34.59 11.45
CA THR A 210 8.97 -35.54 12.44
C THR A 210 7.45 -35.42 12.54
N GLU A 211 6.94 -34.21 12.76
CA GLU A 211 5.48 -33.98 12.86
C GLU A 211 4.75 -34.28 11.53
N ILE A 212 5.42 -34.16 10.37
CA ILE A 212 4.85 -34.58 9.07
C ILE A 212 4.65 -36.10 9.02
N LEU A 213 5.61 -36.89 9.53
CA LEU A 213 5.48 -38.35 9.59
C LEU A 213 4.40 -38.73 10.60
N GLU A 214 4.39 -38.12 11.78
CA GLU A 214 3.34 -38.33 12.79
C GLU A 214 1.95 -37.95 12.26
N ALA A 215 1.84 -36.87 11.48
CA ALA A 215 0.59 -36.48 10.83
C ALA A 215 0.14 -37.53 9.80
N TYR A 216 1.07 -38.10 9.04
CA TYR A 216 0.77 -39.15 8.07
C TYR A 216 0.29 -40.44 8.76
N GLU A 217 0.98 -40.88 9.81
CA GLU A 217 0.59 -42.03 10.63
C GLU A 217 -0.81 -41.83 11.25
N LEU A 218 -1.07 -40.65 11.82
CA LEU A 218 -2.37 -40.32 12.39
C LEU A 218 -3.48 -40.30 11.32
N MET A 219 -3.17 -39.86 10.09
CA MET A 219 -4.10 -39.95 8.96
C MET A 219 -4.35 -41.40 8.52
N GLU A 220 -3.35 -42.27 8.54
CA GLU A 220 -3.50 -43.70 8.24
C GLU A 220 -4.42 -44.39 9.27
N GLU A 221 -4.21 -44.12 10.56
CA GLU A 221 -5.02 -44.69 11.64
C GLU A 221 -6.51 -44.31 11.58
N ASN A 222 -6.84 -43.21 10.90
CA ASN A 222 -8.19 -42.65 10.83
C ASN A 222 -8.77 -42.63 9.40
N ASP A 223 -8.19 -43.36 8.45
CA ASP A 223 -8.64 -43.43 7.04
C ASP A 223 -8.72 -42.05 6.33
N LEU A 224 -7.79 -41.13 6.65
CA LEU A 224 -7.77 -39.76 6.13
C LEU A 224 -6.71 -39.48 5.07
N VAL A 225 -5.82 -40.43 4.77
CA VAL A 225 -4.73 -40.23 3.79
C VAL A 225 -5.25 -39.80 2.42
N ASP A 226 -6.42 -40.30 2.01
CA ASP A 226 -7.04 -39.93 0.74
C ASP A 226 -7.43 -38.44 0.65
N TYR A 227 -7.61 -37.76 1.78
CA TYR A 227 -7.90 -36.33 1.84
C TYR A 227 -6.63 -35.47 1.83
N LEU A 228 -5.44 -36.06 2.03
CA LEU A 228 -4.18 -35.35 1.90
C LEU A 228 -3.89 -35.02 0.43
N THR A 229 -4.11 -33.77 0.05
CA THR A 229 -4.05 -33.34 -1.37
C THR A 229 -3.00 -32.28 -1.65
N MET A 230 -2.47 -31.62 -0.62
CA MET A 230 -1.59 -30.46 -0.78
C MET A 230 -0.47 -30.41 0.27
N ILE A 231 0.72 -29.99 -0.13
CA ILE A 231 1.67 -29.39 0.80
C ILE A 231 1.72 -27.87 0.58
N HIS A 232 1.93 -27.12 1.64
CA HIS A 232 2.02 -25.66 1.63
C HIS A 232 3.32 -25.20 2.30
N PHE A 233 3.93 -24.15 1.79
CA PHE A 233 4.99 -23.44 2.50
C PHE A 233 4.89 -21.93 2.25
N HIS A 234 5.45 -21.14 3.17
CA HIS A 234 5.47 -19.70 3.04
C HIS A 234 6.83 -19.14 3.47
N ILE A 235 7.47 -18.37 2.60
CA ILE A 235 8.82 -17.80 2.82
C ILE A 235 8.74 -16.39 3.43
N GLY A 236 7.58 -15.74 3.37
CA GLY A 236 7.35 -14.34 3.75
C GLY A 236 6.88 -13.49 2.56
N SER A 237 6.49 -12.25 2.85
CA SER A 237 6.07 -11.27 1.83
C SER A 237 7.28 -10.57 1.18
N ALA A 238 7.10 -10.08 -0.06
CA ALA A 238 8.01 -9.16 -0.76
C ALA A 238 9.48 -9.64 -0.83
N MET A 239 9.70 -10.79 -1.48
CA MET A 239 11.05 -11.27 -1.73
C MET A 239 11.72 -10.46 -2.85
N ASN A 240 12.84 -9.81 -2.58
CA ASN A 240 13.58 -9.04 -3.60
C ASN A 240 14.55 -9.91 -4.42
N SER A 241 14.89 -11.11 -3.92
CA SER A 241 15.77 -12.09 -4.57
C SER A 241 15.07 -13.44 -4.72
N ILE A 242 15.37 -14.14 -5.82
CA ILE A 242 14.81 -15.47 -6.12
C ILE A 242 15.47 -16.62 -5.35
N LYS A 243 16.67 -16.40 -4.80
CA LYS A 243 17.49 -17.46 -4.19
C LYS A 243 16.81 -18.17 -2.99
N PRO A 244 16.12 -17.48 -2.05
CA PRO A 244 15.41 -18.17 -0.97
C PRO A 244 14.28 -19.07 -1.49
N LEU A 245 13.60 -18.66 -2.57
CA LEU A 245 12.52 -19.44 -3.18
C LEU A 245 13.04 -20.77 -3.71
N LYS A 246 14.17 -20.74 -4.45
CA LYS A 246 14.79 -21.96 -4.97
C LYS A 246 15.14 -22.97 -3.88
N LYS A 247 15.59 -22.49 -2.72
CA LYS A 247 15.92 -23.37 -1.58
C LYS A 247 14.67 -24.02 -1.01
N ALA A 248 13.65 -23.21 -0.72
CA ALA A 248 12.36 -23.67 -0.22
C ALA A 248 11.68 -24.67 -1.17
N LEU A 249 11.65 -24.37 -2.48
CA LEU A 249 11.09 -25.24 -3.50
C LEU A 249 11.77 -26.61 -3.55
N ARG A 250 13.10 -26.66 -3.40
CA ARG A 250 13.82 -27.94 -3.38
C ARG A 250 13.45 -28.77 -2.16
N GLU A 251 13.44 -28.13 -1.01
CA GLU A 251 13.09 -28.76 0.26
C GLU A 251 11.65 -29.30 0.23
N SER A 252 10.67 -28.46 -0.11
CA SER A 252 9.27 -28.86 -0.21
C SER A 252 9.00 -29.84 -1.34
N GLY A 253 9.66 -29.70 -2.49
CA GLY A 253 9.53 -30.63 -3.61
C GLY A 253 9.99 -32.05 -3.24
N HIS A 254 11.06 -32.18 -2.45
CA HIS A 254 11.48 -33.47 -1.93
C HIS A 254 10.49 -34.03 -0.91
N ILE A 255 9.96 -33.20 0.00
CA ILE A 255 8.95 -33.64 0.97
C ILE A 255 7.67 -34.15 0.27
N TYR A 256 7.20 -33.44 -0.77
CA TYR A 256 6.09 -33.90 -1.61
C TYR A 256 6.36 -35.30 -2.19
N ALA A 257 7.55 -35.51 -2.76
CA ALA A 257 7.91 -36.78 -3.37
C ALA A 257 8.03 -37.92 -2.36
N GLU A 258 8.61 -37.66 -1.17
CA GLU A 258 8.70 -38.66 -0.10
C GLU A 258 7.30 -39.04 0.43
N LEU A 259 6.40 -38.07 0.65
CA LEU A 259 5.01 -38.37 1.07
C LEU A 259 4.24 -39.18 0.03
N LYS A 260 4.44 -38.88 -1.26
CA LYS A 260 3.90 -39.70 -2.36
C LYS A 260 4.39 -41.15 -2.30
N ASN A 261 5.69 -41.33 -2.09
CA ASN A 261 6.32 -42.65 -2.00
C ASN A 261 5.91 -43.42 -0.73
N LEU A 262 5.53 -42.72 0.35
CA LEU A 262 4.98 -43.32 1.56
C LEU A 262 3.56 -43.85 1.40
N GLY A 263 2.81 -43.35 0.41
CA GLY A 263 1.45 -43.82 0.13
C GLY A 263 0.39 -42.72 -0.01
N ALA A 264 0.76 -41.44 0.07
CA ALA A 264 -0.16 -40.31 -0.16
C ALA A 264 -0.55 -40.18 -1.65
N ILE A 265 -1.34 -41.11 -2.17
CA ILE A 265 -1.66 -41.21 -3.61
C ILE A 265 -2.40 -39.98 -4.15
N ASN A 266 -3.22 -39.32 -3.34
CA ASN A 266 -4.02 -38.14 -3.74
C ASN A 266 -3.29 -36.81 -3.55
N LEU A 267 -2.09 -36.82 -2.95
CA LEU A 267 -1.25 -35.63 -2.78
C LEU A 267 -0.83 -35.11 -4.14
N SER A 268 -1.48 -34.07 -4.66
CA SER A 268 -1.32 -33.67 -6.06
C SER A 268 -0.91 -32.22 -6.23
N SER A 269 -0.70 -31.48 -5.14
CA SER A 269 -0.48 -30.04 -5.17
C SER A 269 0.62 -29.57 -4.24
N ILE A 270 1.39 -28.57 -4.70
CA ILE A 270 2.30 -27.78 -3.88
C ILE A 270 1.84 -26.32 -3.94
N ASN A 271 1.49 -25.76 -2.79
CA ASN A 271 1.23 -24.34 -2.62
C ASN A 271 2.49 -23.64 -2.11
N ILE A 272 3.05 -22.76 -2.94
CA ILE A 272 4.28 -22.03 -2.65
C ILE A 272 4.05 -20.76 -1.81
N GLY A 273 2.79 -20.51 -1.43
CA GLY A 273 2.39 -19.34 -0.67
C GLY A 273 2.48 -18.05 -1.50
N GLY A 274 2.51 -16.92 -0.80
CA GLY A 274 2.86 -15.61 -1.37
C GLY A 274 4.37 -15.41 -1.52
N GLY A 275 4.78 -14.14 -1.63
CA GLY A 275 6.21 -13.74 -1.65
C GLY A 275 6.66 -13.08 -2.95
N LEU A 276 5.85 -13.15 -4.01
CA LEU A 276 6.07 -12.40 -5.24
C LEU A 276 6.08 -10.88 -4.95
N ALA A 277 7.21 -10.23 -5.23
CA ALA A 277 7.41 -8.81 -4.92
C ALA A 277 6.85 -7.88 -6.00
N VAL A 278 6.50 -6.68 -5.54
CA VAL A 278 6.08 -5.53 -6.34
C VAL A 278 7.21 -4.50 -6.30
N GLU A 279 7.45 -3.82 -7.41
CA GLU A 279 8.41 -2.72 -7.47
C GLU A 279 7.75 -1.44 -6.95
N TYR A 280 8.18 -0.97 -5.77
CA TYR A 280 7.66 0.25 -5.14
C TYR A 280 8.60 1.44 -5.31
N SER A 281 9.90 1.21 -5.53
CA SER A 281 10.88 2.29 -5.59
C SER A 281 10.72 3.12 -6.86
N ALA A 282 10.70 4.43 -6.68
CA ALA A 282 10.71 5.40 -7.78
C ALA A 282 12.12 5.76 -8.26
N TYR A 283 13.17 5.22 -7.62
CA TYR A 283 14.55 5.64 -7.82
C TYR A 283 15.39 4.57 -8.51
N GLU A 284 15.33 3.35 -7.99
CA GLU A 284 16.09 2.21 -8.50
C GLU A 284 15.28 0.93 -8.37
N ARG A 285 15.55 -0.04 -9.24
CA ARG A 285 14.87 -1.35 -9.15
C ARG A 285 15.36 -2.11 -7.93
N THR A 286 14.42 -2.50 -7.07
CA THR A 286 14.69 -3.27 -5.86
C THR A 286 14.35 -4.75 -6.03
N ARG A 287 13.56 -5.11 -7.06
CA ARG A 287 13.27 -6.49 -7.43
C ARG A 287 14.26 -7.00 -8.46
N PHE A 288 15.06 -8.01 -8.09
CA PHE A 288 16.14 -8.57 -8.92
C PHE A 288 15.74 -9.83 -9.71
N TYR A 289 14.45 -10.01 -9.99
CA TYR A 289 13.95 -11.09 -10.84
C TYR A 289 12.70 -10.64 -11.59
N SER A 290 12.43 -11.30 -12.71
CA SER A 290 11.19 -11.11 -13.47
C SER A 290 10.13 -12.12 -13.04
N LEU A 291 8.87 -11.86 -13.36
CA LEU A 291 7.79 -12.84 -13.15
C LEU A 291 8.03 -14.13 -13.97
N SER A 292 8.62 -14.02 -15.16
CA SER A 292 8.97 -15.18 -15.99
C SER A 292 10.08 -16.02 -15.36
N GLU A 293 11.11 -15.39 -14.82
CA GLU A 293 12.16 -16.08 -14.05
C GLU A 293 11.55 -16.79 -12.83
N PHE A 294 10.67 -16.11 -12.08
CA PHE A 294 9.96 -16.70 -10.94
C PHE A 294 9.17 -17.95 -11.35
N ALA A 295 8.38 -17.87 -12.42
CA ALA A 295 7.61 -19.01 -12.92
C ALA A 295 8.52 -20.15 -13.41
N ASN A 296 9.55 -19.82 -14.20
CA ASN A 296 10.51 -20.80 -14.72
C ASN A 296 11.23 -21.54 -13.63
N ASP A 297 11.68 -20.84 -12.59
CA ASP A 297 12.36 -21.46 -11.47
C ASP A 297 11.46 -22.40 -10.67
N VAL A 298 10.18 -22.06 -10.50
CA VAL A 298 9.19 -22.93 -9.85
C VAL A 298 8.95 -24.18 -10.69
N VAL A 299 8.56 -24.02 -11.96
CA VAL A 299 8.22 -25.13 -12.85
C VAL A 299 9.41 -26.07 -13.04
N PHE A 300 10.58 -25.53 -13.38
CA PHE A 300 11.78 -26.31 -13.65
C PHE A 300 12.22 -27.10 -12.41
N THR A 301 12.25 -26.47 -11.23
CA THR A 301 12.71 -27.13 -10.00
C THR A 301 11.81 -28.30 -9.63
N LEU A 302 10.49 -28.10 -9.67
CA LEU A 302 9.53 -29.17 -9.33
C LEU A 302 9.54 -30.30 -10.36
N LYS A 303 9.74 -29.98 -11.65
CA LYS A 303 9.87 -30.98 -12.71
C LYS A 303 11.05 -31.91 -12.47
N GLU A 304 12.23 -31.33 -12.23
CA GLU A 304 13.45 -32.11 -12.04
C GLU A 304 13.35 -33.02 -10.80
N ILE A 305 12.75 -32.53 -9.71
CA ILE A 305 12.55 -33.33 -8.50
C ILE A 305 11.56 -34.47 -8.75
N ALA A 306 10.42 -34.19 -9.39
CA ALA A 306 9.43 -35.21 -9.70
C ALA A 306 10.02 -36.33 -10.58
N LYS A 307 10.75 -35.94 -11.63
CA LYS A 307 11.48 -36.86 -12.50
C LYS A 307 12.54 -37.67 -11.76
N GLN A 308 13.34 -37.02 -10.91
CA GLN A 308 14.38 -37.69 -10.12
C GLN A 308 13.80 -38.74 -9.17
N LYS A 309 12.64 -38.44 -8.56
CA LYS A 309 12.01 -39.28 -7.54
C LYS A 309 11.01 -40.28 -8.11
N GLY A 310 10.69 -40.19 -9.40
CA GLY A 310 9.75 -41.10 -10.07
C GLY A 310 8.30 -40.88 -9.65
N VAL A 311 7.92 -39.65 -9.28
CA VAL A 311 6.57 -39.28 -8.86
C VAL A 311 5.92 -38.34 -9.87
N ASP A 312 4.60 -38.20 -9.80
CA ASP A 312 3.86 -37.27 -10.65
C ASP A 312 4.23 -35.80 -10.35
N GLU A 313 4.35 -35.00 -11.41
CA GLU A 313 4.56 -33.57 -11.31
C GLU A 313 3.36 -32.88 -10.64
N PRO A 314 3.55 -32.17 -9.50
CA PRO A 314 2.45 -31.58 -8.76
C PRO A 314 1.76 -30.42 -9.48
N ASN A 315 0.50 -30.17 -9.17
CA ASN A 315 -0.12 -28.89 -9.45
C ASN A 315 0.54 -27.79 -8.60
N ILE A 316 0.75 -26.63 -9.20
CA ILE A 316 1.39 -25.48 -8.57
C ILE A 316 0.31 -24.51 -8.12
N PHE A 317 0.36 -24.12 -6.85
CA PHE A 317 -0.48 -23.09 -6.25
C PHE A 317 0.36 -21.90 -5.79
N THR A 318 -0.15 -20.69 -5.92
CA THR A 318 0.45 -19.48 -5.34
C THR A 318 -0.62 -18.57 -4.72
N GLU A 319 -0.21 -17.83 -3.70
CA GLU A 319 -1.02 -16.89 -2.92
C GLU A 319 -0.49 -15.45 -3.09
N SER A 320 -0.17 -15.06 -4.33
CA SER A 320 0.51 -13.79 -4.65
C SER A 320 -0.38 -12.54 -4.53
N GLY A 321 -1.01 -12.32 -3.37
CA GLY A 321 -1.99 -11.24 -3.16
C GLY A 321 -1.44 -9.83 -3.40
N ARG A 322 -0.27 -9.50 -2.82
CA ARG A 322 0.37 -8.17 -2.99
C ARG A 322 0.60 -7.82 -4.45
N PHE A 323 1.04 -8.79 -5.26
CA PHE A 323 1.25 -8.60 -6.70
C PHE A 323 -0.04 -8.30 -7.46
N ILE A 324 -1.15 -8.94 -7.07
CA ILE A 324 -2.45 -8.74 -7.72
C ILE A 324 -3.06 -7.38 -7.37
N SER A 325 -2.97 -6.95 -6.12
CA SER A 325 -3.74 -5.80 -5.63
C SER A 325 -2.98 -4.47 -5.64
N ALA A 326 -1.65 -4.45 -5.45
CA ALA A 326 -0.90 -3.21 -5.19
C ALA A 326 -1.19 -2.10 -6.23
N ALA A 327 -0.90 -2.35 -7.52
CA ALA A 327 -1.05 -1.36 -8.58
C ALA A 327 -2.50 -1.01 -8.94
N SER A 328 -3.48 -1.74 -8.39
CA SER A 328 -4.89 -1.55 -8.71
C SER A 328 -5.53 -0.35 -8.02
N THR A 329 -4.83 0.29 -7.08
CA THR A 329 -5.38 1.40 -6.30
C THR A 329 -4.39 2.57 -6.24
N VAL A 330 -4.92 3.78 -6.38
CA VAL A 330 -4.18 5.05 -6.26
C VAL A 330 -4.93 5.97 -5.31
N LEU A 331 -4.24 6.45 -4.28
CA LEU A 331 -4.76 7.49 -3.39
C LEU A 331 -4.43 8.85 -4.00
N ILE A 332 -5.44 9.68 -4.22
CA ILE A 332 -5.31 11.06 -4.70
C ILE A 332 -5.65 11.99 -3.55
N THR A 333 -4.78 12.94 -3.26
CA THR A 333 -5.03 13.98 -2.25
C THR A 333 -4.71 15.37 -2.78
N PRO A 334 -5.57 16.38 -2.53
CA PRO A 334 -5.23 17.77 -2.81
C PRO A 334 -4.18 18.29 -1.83
N VAL A 335 -3.28 19.13 -2.34
CA VAL A 335 -2.43 20.00 -1.52
C VAL A 335 -3.26 21.18 -1.07
N LEU A 336 -3.32 21.41 0.24
CA LEU A 336 -4.09 22.48 0.85
C LEU A 336 -3.25 23.74 1.08
N GLU A 337 -1.99 23.58 1.49
CA GLU A 337 -1.09 24.68 1.84
C GLU A 337 0.36 24.38 1.50
N LEU A 338 1.11 25.43 1.21
CA LEU A 338 2.56 25.44 1.13
C LEU A 338 3.09 26.36 2.23
N PHE A 339 3.80 25.83 3.21
CA PHE A 339 4.30 26.65 4.33
C PHE A 339 5.44 27.61 3.93
N SER A 340 5.99 27.50 2.72
CA SER A 340 6.96 28.47 2.20
C SER A 340 6.35 29.85 1.91
N ALA A 341 5.02 29.94 1.78
CA ALA A 341 4.29 31.18 1.51
C ALA A 341 4.29 32.16 2.71
N GLU A 342 4.69 31.69 3.89
CA GLU A 342 4.77 32.54 5.10
C GLU A 342 5.92 33.56 5.04
N TYR A 343 6.97 33.27 4.27
CA TYR A 343 8.20 34.04 4.25
C TYR A 343 8.31 35.00 3.05
N GLU A 344 7.24 35.66 2.65
CA GLU A 344 7.28 36.66 1.57
C GLU A 344 7.89 38.01 2.01
N LEU A 345 8.60 38.68 1.09
CA LEU A 345 9.14 40.03 1.33
C LEU A 345 8.05 41.07 1.70
N SER A 346 6.82 40.85 1.25
CA SER A 346 5.64 41.68 1.58
C SER A 346 5.30 41.67 3.08
N HIS A 347 5.75 40.65 3.82
CA HIS A 347 5.52 40.51 5.26
C HIS A 347 6.58 41.20 6.12
N LEU A 348 7.66 41.74 5.53
CA LEU A 348 8.69 42.47 6.26
C LEU A 348 8.09 43.71 6.94
N LYS A 349 8.41 43.86 8.23
CA LYS A 349 7.96 44.97 9.06
C LYS A 349 9.19 45.65 9.65
N PHE A 350 9.88 46.47 8.86
CA PHE A 350 11.01 47.23 9.38
C PHE A 350 10.53 48.31 10.35
N LYS A 351 11.24 48.44 11.48
CA LYS A 351 11.10 49.54 12.43
C LYS A 351 12.00 50.71 12.02
N ASP A 352 11.80 51.87 12.62
CA ASP A 352 12.70 53.03 12.48
C ASP A 352 14.14 52.69 12.92
N LYS A 353 14.27 51.78 13.89
CA LYS A 353 15.54 51.25 14.36
C LYS A 353 15.45 49.74 14.54
N ASN A 354 15.99 49.00 13.58
CA ASN A 354 16.17 47.55 13.66
C ASN A 354 17.55 47.22 14.26
N PRO A 355 17.75 46.02 14.84
CA PRO A 355 19.06 45.53 15.21
C PRO A 355 20.02 45.55 14.00
N PRO A 356 21.33 45.82 14.20
CA PRO A 356 22.32 45.83 13.11
C PRO A 356 22.30 44.55 12.25
N LEU A 357 22.17 43.38 12.89
CA LEU A 357 22.09 42.10 12.19
C LEU A 357 20.90 41.98 11.22
N ILE A 358 19.77 42.65 11.49
CA ILE A 358 18.62 42.68 10.56
C ILE A 358 18.95 43.54 9.34
N GLN A 359 19.66 44.65 9.53
CA GLN A 359 20.14 45.48 8.42
C GLN A 359 21.17 44.73 7.59
N GLU A 360 22.10 44.02 8.23
CA GLU A 360 23.08 43.15 7.56
C GLU A 360 22.38 42.07 6.72
N LEU A 361 21.38 41.36 7.26
CA LEU A 361 20.55 40.43 6.50
C LEU A 361 19.87 41.09 5.28
N HIS A 362 19.32 42.29 5.45
CA HIS A 362 18.71 43.01 4.34
C HIS A 362 19.73 43.40 3.26
N ASP A 363 20.93 43.80 3.65
CA ASP A 363 22.01 44.17 2.73
C ASP A 363 22.55 42.93 2.00
N LEU A 364 22.73 41.81 2.71
CA LEU A 364 23.03 40.50 2.10
C LEU A 364 21.97 40.12 1.05
N PHE A 365 20.68 40.26 1.37
CA PHE A 365 19.61 39.99 0.41
C PHE A 365 19.70 40.88 -0.83
N LYS A 366 19.87 42.19 -0.64
CA LYS A 366 19.87 43.18 -1.71
C LYS A 366 21.07 43.02 -2.64
N ASP A 367 22.27 42.92 -2.07
CA ASP A 367 23.54 43.03 -2.79
C ASP A 367 24.06 41.67 -3.31
N MET A 368 23.32 40.58 -3.06
CA MET A 368 23.68 39.24 -3.53
C MET A 368 23.86 39.16 -5.05
N THR A 369 24.99 38.57 -5.45
CA THR A 369 25.32 38.22 -6.84
C THR A 369 25.63 36.73 -6.97
N LYS A 370 25.73 36.21 -8.19
CA LYS A 370 26.12 34.80 -8.42
C LYS A 370 27.46 34.42 -7.75
N LYS A 371 28.41 35.37 -7.65
CA LYS A 371 29.72 35.11 -7.04
C LYS A 371 29.65 35.06 -5.50
N THR A 372 28.80 35.89 -4.90
CA THR A 372 28.67 36.02 -3.43
C THR A 372 27.55 35.16 -2.85
N ALA A 373 26.75 34.49 -3.69
CA ALA A 373 25.57 33.75 -3.27
C ALA A 373 25.84 32.68 -2.20
N TYR A 374 26.96 31.94 -2.27
CA TYR A 374 27.31 30.96 -1.24
C TYR A 374 27.69 31.60 0.09
N GLU A 375 28.52 32.63 0.06
CA GLU A 375 28.98 33.36 1.23
C GLU A 375 27.80 34.02 1.96
N PHE A 376 27.02 34.81 1.22
CA PHE A 376 25.88 35.54 1.79
C PHE A 376 24.78 34.61 2.32
N MET A 377 24.66 33.41 1.75
CA MET A 377 23.76 32.39 2.28
C MET A 377 24.25 31.86 3.63
N HIS A 378 25.53 31.52 3.78
CA HIS A 378 26.08 31.09 5.08
C HIS A 378 25.98 32.19 6.13
N ASP A 379 26.37 33.42 5.78
CA ASP A 379 26.29 34.57 6.68
C ASP A 379 24.86 34.78 7.17
N SER A 380 23.87 34.60 6.29
CA SER A 380 22.46 34.74 6.67
C SER A 380 21.95 33.67 7.64
N ILE A 381 22.53 32.47 7.61
CA ILE A 381 22.21 31.39 8.55
C ILE A 381 22.85 31.70 9.91
N ASP A 382 24.10 32.12 9.93
CA ASP A 382 24.80 32.49 11.17
C ASP A 382 24.15 33.71 11.84
N HIS A 383 23.72 34.71 11.05
CA HIS A 383 22.96 35.86 11.55
C HIS A 383 21.59 35.45 12.10
N MET A 384 20.90 34.51 11.46
CA MET A 384 19.65 33.95 12.00
C MET A 384 19.88 33.31 13.37
N GLU A 385 20.86 32.42 13.50
CA GLU A 385 21.15 31.75 14.78
C GLU A 385 21.48 32.76 15.88
N SER A 386 22.24 33.80 15.54
CA SER A 386 22.55 34.91 16.44
C SER A 386 21.29 35.68 16.87
N LEU A 387 20.40 36.00 15.92
CA LEU A 387 19.15 36.70 16.19
C LEU A 387 18.18 35.84 17.02
N LEU A 388 18.09 34.53 16.76
CA LEU A 388 17.30 33.61 17.58
C LEU A 388 17.84 33.53 19.01
N THR A 389 19.16 33.48 19.18
CA THR A 389 19.80 33.52 20.51
C THR A 389 19.48 34.84 21.23
N LEU A 390 19.53 35.97 20.52
CA LEU A 390 19.16 37.27 21.09
C LEU A 390 17.68 37.33 21.46
N PHE A 391 16.80 36.68 20.70
CA PHE A 391 15.37 36.58 21.01
C PHE A 391 15.14 35.77 22.28
N ASP A 392 15.79 34.61 22.41
CA ASP A 392 15.69 33.74 23.60
C ASP A 392 16.19 34.44 24.88
N LEU A 393 17.17 35.34 24.74
CA LEU A 393 17.70 36.16 25.82
C LEU A 393 16.88 37.45 26.07
N GLY A 394 15.86 37.74 25.26
CA GLY A 394 14.98 38.91 25.39
C GLY A 394 15.58 40.23 24.90
N TYR A 395 16.62 40.21 24.06
CA TYR A 395 17.28 41.41 23.51
C TYR A 395 16.61 41.97 22.25
N ILE A 396 15.84 41.16 21.51
CA ILE A 396 15.09 41.57 20.33
C ILE A 396 13.62 41.16 20.48
N ASP A 397 12.73 41.82 19.74
CA ASP A 397 11.30 41.53 19.78
C ASP A 397 10.86 40.53 18.70
N LEU A 398 9.58 40.16 18.73
CA LEU A 398 8.99 39.22 17.78
C LEU A 398 9.01 39.75 16.33
N GLN A 399 8.98 41.08 16.16
CA GLN A 399 9.03 41.71 14.84
C GLN A 399 10.44 41.57 14.23
N ASP A 400 11.49 41.74 15.03
CA ASP A 400 12.86 41.50 14.61
C ASP A 400 13.10 40.02 14.25
N ARG A 401 12.63 39.10 15.10
CA ARG A 401 12.69 37.66 14.81
C ARG A 401 11.98 37.32 13.50
N SER A 402 10.77 37.85 13.29
CA SER A 402 10.01 37.65 12.05
C SER A 402 10.76 38.19 10.82
N ASN A 403 11.35 39.39 10.91
CA ASN A 403 12.16 39.95 9.81
C ASN A 403 13.40 39.08 9.52
N ALA A 404 14.04 38.53 10.56
CA ALA A 404 15.17 37.61 10.42
C ALA A 404 14.74 36.37 9.62
N GLU A 405 13.68 35.70 10.08
CA GLU A 405 13.07 34.51 9.47
C GLU A 405 12.76 34.74 7.97
N ILE A 406 12.08 35.84 7.65
CA ILE A 406 11.74 36.20 6.26
C ILE A 406 13.01 36.47 5.44
N LEU A 407 13.94 37.30 5.93
CA LEU A 407 15.12 37.70 5.17
C LEU A 407 16.04 36.52 4.87
N THR A 408 16.41 35.71 5.87
CA THR A 408 17.25 34.53 5.64
C THR A 408 16.60 33.56 4.65
N HIS A 409 15.29 33.32 4.77
CA HIS A 409 14.59 32.46 3.81
C HIS A 409 14.65 33.01 2.38
N GLN A 410 14.48 34.32 2.20
CA GLN A 410 14.56 34.98 0.89
C GLN A 410 15.99 35.04 0.34
N ILE A 411 17.00 35.21 1.19
CA ILE A 411 18.43 35.14 0.83
C ILE A 411 18.74 33.74 0.28
N ILE A 412 18.37 32.70 1.02
CA ILE A 412 18.54 31.31 0.60
C ILE A 412 17.86 31.05 -0.76
N LYS A 413 16.60 31.48 -0.92
CA LYS A 413 15.85 31.33 -2.18
C LYS A 413 16.53 32.06 -3.34
N LYS A 414 17.01 33.28 -3.12
CA LYS A 414 17.73 34.09 -4.13
C LYS A 414 19.07 33.46 -4.48
N ALA A 415 19.80 32.91 -3.51
CA ALA A 415 21.09 32.24 -3.70
C ALA A 415 20.95 31.02 -4.62
N ILE A 416 19.97 30.13 -4.35
CA ILE A 416 19.69 28.97 -5.20
C ILE A 416 19.41 29.39 -6.65
N SER A 417 18.57 30.42 -6.83
CA SER A 417 18.21 30.94 -8.16
C SER A 417 19.43 31.48 -8.91
N LEU A 418 20.29 32.26 -8.25
CA LEU A 418 21.47 32.89 -8.87
C LEU A 418 22.58 31.89 -9.19
N LEU A 419 22.79 30.90 -8.33
CA LEU A 419 23.83 29.90 -8.52
C LEU A 419 23.56 29.03 -9.75
N GLN A 420 22.32 29.00 -10.27
CA GLN A 420 21.93 28.20 -11.44
C GLN A 420 22.51 26.79 -11.32
N ILE A 421 22.41 26.18 -10.14
CA ILE A 421 23.09 24.93 -9.84
C ILE A 421 22.50 23.84 -10.75
N ASP A 422 23.18 23.60 -11.87
CA ASP A 422 22.89 22.51 -12.80
C ASP A 422 23.40 21.17 -12.24
N ASP A 423 24.41 21.23 -11.35
CA ASP A 423 25.01 20.05 -10.72
C ASP A 423 24.37 19.73 -9.36
N TYR A 424 23.50 18.73 -9.41
CA TYR A 424 22.65 18.24 -8.34
C TYR A 424 23.40 17.84 -7.05
N GLU A 425 24.68 17.44 -7.12
CA GLU A 425 25.47 17.04 -5.94
C GLU A 425 25.87 18.22 -5.03
N GLU A 426 25.96 19.45 -5.56
CA GLU A 426 26.20 20.63 -4.72
C GLU A 426 24.94 21.09 -4.00
N LEU A 427 23.77 21.08 -4.67
CA LEU A 427 22.45 21.34 -4.06
C LEU A 427 22.20 20.42 -2.84
N LYS A 428 22.66 19.17 -2.92
CA LYS A 428 22.50 18.18 -1.84
C LYS A 428 23.10 18.59 -0.50
N LYS A 429 24.10 19.49 -0.49
CA LYS A 429 24.72 19.96 0.77
C LYS A 429 23.83 20.96 1.52
N PHE A 430 22.84 21.56 0.86
CA PHE A 430 22.03 22.68 1.38
C PHE A 430 20.57 22.29 1.67
N ASP A 431 20.10 21.14 1.16
CA ASP A 431 18.67 20.80 1.00
C ASP A 431 17.94 20.36 2.29
N LYS A 432 18.63 20.24 3.44
CA LYS A 432 17.95 19.93 4.72
C LYS A 432 17.18 21.12 5.31
N ASN A 433 17.64 22.35 5.08
CA ASN A 433 17.07 23.54 5.71
C ASN A 433 16.09 24.31 4.81
N ILE A 434 15.90 23.88 3.55
CA ILE A 434 15.20 24.62 2.49
C ILE A 434 14.09 23.74 1.90
N GLN A 435 13.39 23.02 2.76
CA GLN A 435 12.32 22.12 2.35
C GLN A 435 11.01 22.90 2.35
N GLU A 436 10.31 22.84 1.23
CA GLU A 436 8.93 23.29 1.19
C GLU A 436 8.05 22.19 1.76
N LYS A 437 7.24 22.55 2.75
CA LYS A 437 6.29 21.64 3.38
C LYS A 437 4.96 21.76 2.66
N TYR A 438 4.48 20.63 2.17
CA TYR A 438 3.21 20.50 1.44
C TYR A 438 2.19 19.86 2.37
N LEU A 439 1.19 20.63 2.82
CA LEU A 439 0.09 20.09 3.62
C LEU A 439 -0.91 19.38 2.71
N LEU A 440 -1.05 18.08 2.86
CA LEU A 440 -1.90 17.23 2.05
C LEU A 440 -3.16 16.85 2.82
N ASN A 441 -4.31 16.93 2.18
CA ASN A 441 -5.59 16.60 2.79
C ASN A 441 -5.84 15.09 2.89
N PHE A 442 -5.09 14.40 3.73
CA PHE A 442 -5.27 12.98 4.01
C PHE A 442 -4.69 12.64 5.38
N SER A 443 -4.89 11.39 5.82
CA SER A 443 -4.16 10.85 6.96
C SER A 443 -3.23 9.73 6.49
N LEU A 444 -1.95 9.85 6.85
CA LEU A 444 -0.90 8.88 6.61
C LEU A 444 -1.20 7.59 7.39
N PHE A 445 -1.62 7.69 8.65
CA PHE A 445 -1.99 6.53 9.47
C PHE A 445 -3.19 5.75 8.90
N GLN A 446 -4.14 6.45 8.29
CA GLN A 446 -5.31 5.82 7.68
C GLN A 446 -5.02 5.21 6.30
N SER A 447 -4.24 5.89 5.46
CA SER A 447 -4.11 5.52 4.05
C SER A 447 -2.75 4.89 3.69
N LEU A 448 -1.74 5.09 4.53
CA LEU A 448 -0.37 4.61 4.34
C LEU A 448 0.23 3.98 5.63
N PRO A 449 -0.47 3.07 6.34
CA PRO A 449 0.00 2.51 7.61
C PRO A 449 1.34 1.77 7.48
N ASP A 450 1.59 1.06 6.39
CA ASP A 450 2.89 0.39 6.15
C ASP A 450 4.06 1.39 6.04
N TYR A 451 3.82 2.65 5.62
CA TYR A 451 4.87 3.68 5.65
C TYR A 451 5.30 3.96 7.08
N TRP A 452 4.34 4.24 7.97
CA TRP A 452 4.60 4.49 9.39
C TRP A 452 5.14 3.25 10.12
N GLY A 453 4.52 2.08 9.93
CA GLY A 453 4.83 0.89 10.72
C GLY A 453 6.10 0.15 10.31
N ILE A 454 6.47 0.18 9.03
CA ILE A 454 7.61 -0.61 8.50
C ILE A 454 8.49 0.15 7.49
N ASN A 455 8.33 1.48 7.36
CA ASN A 455 9.05 2.30 6.37
C ASN A 455 8.84 1.83 4.91
N GLN A 456 7.67 1.29 4.60
CA GLN A 456 7.34 0.88 3.23
C GLN A 456 7.26 2.10 2.32
N GLU A 457 8.01 2.06 1.21
CA GLU A 457 7.95 3.11 0.20
C GLU A 457 6.72 2.96 -0.70
N PHE A 458 6.20 4.10 -1.15
CA PHE A 458 5.18 4.21 -2.18
C PHE A 458 5.64 5.22 -3.24
N PRO A 459 5.42 4.97 -4.53
CA PRO A 459 5.66 5.98 -5.55
C PRO A 459 4.72 7.18 -5.35
N ILE A 460 5.29 8.38 -5.35
CA ILE A 460 4.56 9.64 -5.17
C ILE A 460 4.84 10.54 -6.38
N MET A 461 3.78 11.08 -6.98
CA MET A 461 3.90 11.96 -8.13
C MET A 461 2.72 12.94 -8.22
N PRO A 462 2.93 14.19 -8.66
CA PRO A 462 1.84 15.07 -9.10
C PRO A 462 1.05 14.45 -10.26
N ILE A 463 -0.26 14.70 -10.32
CA ILE A 463 -1.07 14.20 -11.46
C ILE A 463 -1.18 15.21 -12.63
N THR A 464 -0.58 16.39 -12.47
CA THR A 464 -0.53 17.49 -13.44
C THR A 464 0.86 18.15 -13.42
N HIS A 465 1.11 19.11 -14.30
CA HIS A 465 2.35 19.90 -14.37
C HIS A 465 3.62 19.12 -14.75
N LEU A 466 3.47 17.86 -15.17
CA LEU A 466 4.59 16.95 -15.47
C LEU A 466 5.34 17.31 -16.78
N ASP A 467 4.91 18.36 -17.48
CA ASP A 467 5.59 19.00 -18.59
C ASP A 467 6.59 20.08 -18.13
N LYS A 468 6.49 20.51 -16.87
CA LYS A 468 7.40 21.47 -16.23
C LYS A 468 8.41 20.74 -15.36
N LYS A 469 9.61 21.32 -15.21
CA LYS A 469 10.63 20.78 -14.30
C LYS A 469 10.23 21.12 -12.85
N PRO A 470 10.12 20.15 -11.93
CA PRO A 470 9.92 20.45 -10.52
C PRO A 470 11.20 21.05 -9.92
N THR A 471 11.06 22.02 -9.02
CA THR A 471 12.18 22.82 -8.48
C THR A 471 12.18 22.94 -6.96
N ARG A 472 11.20 22.34 -6.27
CA ARG A 472 11.01 22.48 -4.82
C ARG A 472 11.25 21.15 -4.14
N SER A 473 12.25 21.05 -3.26
CA SER A 473 12.41 19.89 -2.39
C SER A 473 11.22 19.84 -1.43
N ALA A 474 10.53 18.72 -1.44
CA ALA A 474 9.23 18.58 -0.79
C ALA A 474 9.31 17.65 0.41
N SER A 475 8.83 18.15 1.55
CA SER A 475 8.40 17.34 2.69
C SER A 475 6.86 17.34 2.69
N LEU A 476 6.26 16.15 2.79
CA LEU A 476 4.80 16.02 2.70
C LEU A 476 4.24 15.84 4.10
N TRP A 477 3.33 16.71 4.50
CA TRP A 477 2.66 16.66 5.79
C TRP A 477 1.22 16.25 5.59
N ASP A 478 0.72 15.33 6.42
CA ASP A 478 -0.70 15.03 6.48
C ASP A 478 -1.43 16.06 7.38
N ILE A 479 -2.76 15.97 7.51
CA ILE A 479 -3.55 16.93 8.32
C ILE A 479 -3.71 16.51 9.79
N THR A 480 -2.98 15.51 10.25
CA THR A 480 -3.03 15.08 11.65
C THR A 480 -2.23 16.04 12.54
N CYS A 481 -2.49 15.97 13.84
CA CYS A 481 -1.73 16.75 14.83
C CYS A 481 -0.47 16.02 15.30
N ASP A 482 -0.18 14.84 14.73
CA ASP A 482 0.95 14.01 15.10
C ASP A 482 2.13 14.32 14.19
N SER A 483 3.30 14.53 14.77
CA SER A 483 4.52 14.82 14.00
C SER A 483 4.98 13.64 13.16
N ASP A 484 4.57 12.41 13.47
CA ASP A 484 4.85 11.22 12.66
C ASP A 484 3.99 11.18 11.37
N GLY A 485 2.99 12.07 11.26
CA GLY A 485 2.16 12.28 10.07
C GLY A 485 2.90 12.97 8.91
N GLU A 486 4.16 12.65 8.69
CA GLU A 486 4.98 13.24 7.63
C GLU A 486 5.75 12.21 6.80
N ILE A 487 5.98 12.56 5.53
CA ILE A 487 6.98 11.95 4.67
C ILE A 487 8.08 13.00 4.50
N PRO A 488 9.15 12.92 5.31
CA PRO A 488 10.21 13.92 5.27
C PRO A 488 11.00 13.77 3.98
N PHE A 489 11.57 14.88 3.53
CA PHE A 489 12.50 14.86 2.41
C PHE A 489 13.76 14.05 2.75
N ASP A 490 14.08 13.06 1.91
CA ASP A 490 15.27 12.22 2.01
C ASP A 490 16.26 12.53 0.88
N MET A 491 17.48 12.93 1.24
CA MET A 491 18.58 13.16 0.30
C MET A 491 18.89 12.00 -0.65
N LYS A 492 18.67 10.76 -0.19
CA LYS A 492 18.88 9.55 -0.99
C LYS A 492 17.71 9.27 -1.93
N LYS A 493 16.53 9.74 -1.57
CA LYS A 493 15.25 9.54 -2.25
C LYS A 493 14.47 10.86 -2.35
N PRO A 494 15.04 11.88 -3.00
CA PRO A 494 14.49 13.23 -2.87
C PRO A 494 13.25 13.40 -3.74
N LEU A 495 12.20 13.94 -3.15
CA LEU A 495 10.98 14.29 -3.86
C LEU A 495 11.02 15.78 -4.22
N TYR A 496 10.89 16.08 -5.51
CA TYR A 496 10.76 17.45 -5.99
C TYR A 496 9.36 17.70 -6.54
N LEU A 497 8.76 18.84 -6.18
CA LEU A 497 7.45 19.28 -6.64
C LEU A 497 7.54 20.63 -7.37
N HIS A 498 6.44 20.99 -8.05
CA HIS A 498 6.33 22.22 -8.82
C HIS A 498 6.01 23.40 -7.91
N ASP A 499 6.57 24.57 -8.25
CA ASP A 499 6.23 25.85 -7.63
C ASP A 499 4.83 26.29 -8.11
N VAL A 500 3.80 26.00 -7.32
CA VAL A 500 2.38 26.25 -7.66
C VAL A 500 1.78 27.33 -6.78
N ASN A 501 0.73 27.99 -7.28
CA ASN A 501 -0.03 28.96 -6.50
C ASN A 501 -1.41 28.40 -6.16
N LEU A 502 -1.56 27.90 -4.93
CA LEU A 502 -2.80 27.26 -4.48
C LEU A 502 -4.01 28.22 -4.42
N ASN A 503 -3.81 29.54 -4.49
CA ASN A 503 -4.89 30.52 -4.62
C ASN A 503 -5.46 30.59 -6.05
N LYS A 504 -4.73 30.08 -7.04
CA LYS A 504 -5.08 30.15 -8.46
C LYS A 504 -5.43 28.79 -9.06
N GLU A 505 -4.90 27.72 -8.49
CA GLU A 505 -5.09 26.37 -9.02
C GLU A 505 -5.09 25.30 -7.92
N ASP A 506 -5.86 24.24 -8.17
CA ASP A 506 -5.76 23.02 -7.36
C ASP A 506 -4.52 22.23 -7.76
N TYR A 507 -3.77 21.76 -6.77
CA TYR A 507 -2.62 20.87 -6.98
C TYR A 507 -2.88 19.54 -6.26
N PHE A 508 -2.63 18.42 -6.94
CA PHE A 508 -2.96 17.08 -6.43
C PHE A 508 -1.74 16.17 -6.53
N LEU A 509 -1.52 15.38 -5.48
CA LEU A 509 -0.54 14.30 -5.45
C LEU A 509 -1.26 12.94 -5.52
N GLY A 510 -0.65 12.02 -6.25
CA GLY A 510 -1.03 10.62 -6.28
C GLY A 510 -0.01 9.75 -5.56
N PHE A 511 -0.50 8.89 -4.67
CA PHE A 511 0.24 7.80 -4.06
C PHE A 511 -0.17 6.50 -4.74
N PHE A 512 0.79 5.86 -5.38
CA PHE A 512 0.56 4.69 -6.23
C PHE A 512 0.92 3.40 -5.50
N ASN A 513 0.48 2.27 -6.04
CA ASN A 513 0.72 0.94 -5.50
C ASN A 513 0.18 0.72 -4.08
N VAL A 514 -0.85 1.47 -3.66
CA VAL A 514 -1.42 1.42 -2.30
C VAL A 514 -2.52 0.35 -2.12
N GLY A 515 -2.79 -0.49 -3.12
CA GLY A 515 -3.92 -1.43 -3.07
C GLY A 515 -3.72 -2.70 -2.24
N ALA A 516 -2.55 -2.88 -1.62
CA ALA A 516 -2.21 -4.06 -0.81
C ALA A 516 -1.95 -3.63 0.63
N TYR A 517 -2.62 -4.26 1.60
CA TYR A 517 -2.52 -4.05 3.05
C TYR A 517 -3.01 -2.70 3.58
N GLN A 518 -2.89 -1.61 2.83
CA GLN A 518 -3.14 -0.26 3.33
C GLN A 518 -4.58 -0.07 3.84
N ASP A 519 -5.56 -0.55 3.08
CA ASP A 519 -6.97 -0.44 3.46
C ASP A 519 -7.29 -1.21 4.75
N THR A 520 -6.71 -2.40 4.89
CA THR A 520 -6.96 -3.32 6.01
C THR A 520 -6.26 -2.87 7.29
N LEU A 521 -5.09 -2.24 7.16
CA LEU A 521 -4.28 -1.78 8.30
C LEU A 521 -4.54 -0.31 8.67
N GLY A 522 -5.36 0.40 7.88
CA GLY A 522 -5.63 1.82 8.07
C GLY A 522 -6.16 2.12 9.46
N MET A 523 -5.45 2.99 10.19
CA MET A 523 -5.83 3.41 11.54
C MET A 523 -6.57 4.74 11.49
N LYS A 524 -7.70 4.83 12.20
CA LYS A 524 -8.52 6.04 12.33
C LYS A 524 -7.91 7.06 13.30
N HIS A 525 -6.61 7.35 13.19
CA HIS A 525 -5.93 8.35 14.02
C HIS A 525 -6.59 9.73 13.84
N ASN A 526 -6.78 10.47 14.94
CA ASN A 526 -7.56 11.71 14.98
C ASN A 526 -8.97 11.61 14.38
N LEU A 527 -9.57 10.41 14.37
CA LEU A 527 -10.90 10.16 13.83
C LEU A 527 -11.01 10.47 12.32
N PHE A 528 -9.88 10.46 11.59
CA PHE A 528 -9.92 10.46 10.12
C PHE A 528 -10.26 9.06 9.62
N SER A 529 -11.45 8.92 9.05
CA SER A 529 -11.97 7.64 8.57
C SER A 529 -11.46 7.33 7.17
N HIS A 530 -11.80 6.14 6.67
CA HIS A 530 -11.48 5.72 5.31
C HIS A 530 -11.93 6.78 4.28
N PRO A 531 -11.07 7.17 3.32
CA PRO A 531 -11.39 8.17 2.32
C PRO A 531 -12.50 7.69 1.37
N THR A 532 -13.09 8.62 0.61
CA THR A 532 -14.09 8.24 -0.41
C THR A 532 -13.42 7.37 -1.46
N GLU A 533 -13.95 6.17 -1.70
CA GLU A 533 -13.42 5.22 -2.68
C GLU A 533 -14.35 5.05 -3.88
N VAL A 534 -13.74 4.85 -5.05
CA VAL A 534 -14.47 4.76 -6.32
C VAL A 534 -13.84 3.72 -7.24
N ASN A 535 -14.66 2.83 -7.79
CA ASN A 535 -14.22 1.96 -8.88
C ASN A 535 -14.31 2.70 -10.21
N VAL A 536 -13.16 2.86 -10.87
CA VAL A 536 -13.05 3.47 -12.21
C VAL A 536 -13.07 2.36 -13.26
N VAL A 537 -14.19 2.27 -13.96
CA VAL A 537 -14.46 1.23 -14.96
C VAL A 537 -14.51 1.85 -16.36
N PHE A 538 -14.16 1.06 -17.37
CA PHE A 538 -14.11 1.48 -18.76
C PHE A 538 -15.18 0.72 -19.54
N LYS A 539 -16.08 1.45 -20.21
CA LYS A 539 -17.12 0.87 -21.07
C LYS A 539 -17.25 1.73 -22.31
N ASP A 540 -17.20 1.10 -23.48
CA ASP A 540 -17.39 1.73 -24.78
C ASP A 540 -16.47 2.94 -25.04
N GLY A 541 -15.22 2.88 -24.57
CA GLY A 541 -14.25 3.97 -24.71
C GLY A 541 -14.46 5.14 -23.73
N GLU A 542 -15.34 4.99 -22.74
CA GLU A 542 -15.60 6.02 -21.74
C GLU A 542 -15.31 5.56 -20.31
N VAL A 543 -15.01 6.53 -19.45
CA VAL A 543 -14.81 6.30 -18.01
C VAL A 543 -16.14 6.34 -17.27
N HIS A 544 -16.47 5.27 -16.56
CA HIS A 544 -17.62 5.12 -15.68
C HIS A 544 -17.17 5.01 -14.22
N LEU A 545 -17.87 5.71 -13.34
CA LEU A 545 -17.64 5.66 -11.90
C LEU A 545 -18.68 4.71 -11.30
N GLU A 546 -18.22 3.63 -10.68
CA GLU A 546 -19.08 2.62 -10.06
C GLU A 546 -18.74 2.44 -8.58
N LYS A 547 -19.70 1.93 -7.81
CA LYS A 547 -19.54 1.56 -6.40
C LYS A 547 -18.86 2.64 -5.55
N ILE A 548 -19.31 3.89 -5.70
CA ILE A 548 -18.83 4.99 -4.89
C ILE A 548 -19.21 4.71 -3.43
N LEU A 549 -18.21 4.61 -2.56
CA LEU A 549 -18.39 4.53 -1.11
C LEU A 549 -17.82 5.81 -0.51
N GLU A 550 -18.71 6.63 0.03
CA GLU A 550 -18.33 7.91 0.62
C GLU A 550 -17.58 7.69 1.96
N SER A 551 -16.66 8.59 2.26
CA SER A 551 -16.03 8.65 3.58
C SER A 551 -17.09 8.86 4.66
N GLN A 552 -16.91 8.21 5.82
CA GLN A 552 -17.86 8.30 6.93
C GLN A 552 -18.06 9.75 7.38
N LYS A 553 -19.29 10.08 7.77
CA LYS A 553 -19.60 11.38 8.35
C LYS A 553 -19.06 11.45 9.77
N ILE A 554 -18.91 12.66 10.30
CA ILE A 554 -18.51 12.86 11.71
C ILE A 554 -19.43 12.07 12.64
N ILE A 555 -20.74 12.10 12.42
CA ILE A 555 -21.69 11.38 13.26
C ILE A 555 -21.52 9.85 13.21
N ASP A 556 -21.23 9.28 12.03
CA ASP A 556 -21.00 7.85 11.86
C ASP A 556 -19.70 7.41 12.58
N ILE A 557 -18.68 8.28 12.57
CA ILE A 557 -17.41 8.02 13.24
C ILE A 557 -17.57 8.03 14.77
N LEU A 558 -18.45 8.90 15.29
CA LEU A 558 -18.77 8.92 16.73
C LEU A 558 -19.54 7.67 17.14
N GLU A 559 -20.47 7.19 16.31
CA GLU A 559 -21.20 5.93 16.53
C GLU A 559 -20.24 4.73 16.57
N ASP A 560 -19.26 4.67 15.66
CA ASP A 560 -18.24 3.61 15.61
C ASP A 560 -17.37 3.48 16.88
N ILE A 561 -17.30 4.53 17.72
CA ILE A 561 -16.55 4.54 18.99
C ILE A 561 -17.48 4.55 20.20
N ASP A 562 -18.70 4.05 20.03
CA ASP A 562 -19.73 3.81 21.05
C ASP A 562 -20.33 5.08 21.69
N TYR A 563 -20.29 6.24 21.02
CA TYR A 563 -21.08 7.39 21.47
C TYR A 563 -22.57 7.25 21.10
N ASP A 564 -23.45 7.58 22.03
CA ASP A 564 -24.87 7.79 21.74
C ASP A 564 -25.03 9.09 20.93
N THR A 565 -25.19 8.94 19.62
CA THR A 565 -25.30 10.06 18.70
C THR A 565 -26.59 10.87 18.89
N ASP A 566 -27.64 10.28 19.45
CA ASP A 566 -28.89 10.96 19.75
C ASP A 566 -28.76 11.80 21.02
N GLU A 567 -28.06 11.29 22.04
CA GLU A 567 -27.69 12.07 23.22
C GLU A 567 -26.83 13.29 22.83
N ILE A 568 -25.80 13.09 21.99
CA ILE A 568 -24.95 14.19 21.49
C ILE A 568 -25.79 15.27 20.81
N LYS A 569 -26.66 14.88 19.87
CA LYS A 569 -27.56 15.83 19.18
C LYS A 569 -28.47 16.55 20.17
N ALA A 570 -29.03 15.84 21.16
CA ALA A 570 -29.90 16.44 22.17
C ALA A 570 -29.17 17.48 23.03
N ILE A 571 -27.95 17.18 23.49
CA ILE A 571 -27.11 18.10 24.26
C ILE A 571 -26.78 19.34 23.43
N LEU A 572 -26.35 19.16 22.17
CA LEU A 572 -26.02 20.26 21.26
C LEU A 572 -27.24 21.14 20.95
N ASN A 573 -28.39 20.54 20.66
CA ASN A 573 -29.63 21.26 20.37
C ASN A 573 -30.12 22.06 21.58
N LYS A 574 -29.96 21.53 22.80
CA LYS A 574 -30.33 22.24 24.04
C LYS A 574 -29.46 23.49 24.28
N ASN A 575 -28.18 23.44 23.91
CA ASN A 575 -27.21 24.49 24.23
C ASN A 575 -27.07 25.57 23.14
N LEU A 576 -27.66 25.36 21.95
CA LEU A 576 -27.50 26.23 20.80
C LEU A 576 -28.84 26.85 20.37
N THR A 577 -28.78 28.01 19.71
CA THR A 577 -29.97 28.57 19.07
C THR A 577 -30.37 27.71 17.86
N PRO A 578 -31.65 27.65 17.46
CA PRO A 578 -32.09 26.82 16.33
C PRO A 578 -31.30 27.08 15.04
N LYS A 579 -30.98 28.35 14.75
CA LYS A 579 -30.20 28.73 13.56
C LYS A 579 -28.79 28.12 13.58
N ILE A 580 -28.10 28.22 14.72
CA ILE A 580 -26.72 27.70 14.87
C ILE A 580 -26.74 26.16 14.85
N TYR A 581 -27.73 25.55 15.49
CA TYR A 581 -27.86 24.09 15.49
C TYR A 581 -28.08 23.52 14.08
N THR A 582 -28.94 24.13 13.25
CA THR A 582 -29.11 23.73 11.85
C THR A 582 -27.81 23.82 11.04
N GLU A 583 -26.94 24.78 11.36
CA GLU A 583 -25.63 24.88 10.72
C GLU A 583 -24.68 23.77 11.20
N LEU A 584 -24.63 23.54 12.52
CA LEU A 584 -23.84 22.45 13.11
C LEU A 584 -24.25 21.07 12.59
N GLU A 585 -25.55 20.82 12.45
CA GLU A 585 -26.09 19.58 11.92
C GLU A 585 -25.58 19.30 10.50
N LYS A 586 -25.38 20.34 9.67
CA LYS A 586 -24.74 20.17 8.36
C LYS A 586 -23.30 19.70 8.48
N TYR A 587 -22.54 20.17 9.47
CA TYR A 587 -21.16 19.75 9.68
C TYR A 587 -21.06 18.33 10.25
N LEU A 588 -21.94 17.96 11.20
CA LEU A 588 -22.02 16.59 11.72
C LEU A 588 -22.30 15.56 10.62
N ASN A 589 -22.99 15.98 9.55
CA ASN A 589 -23.31 15.16 8.38
C ASN A 589 -22.28 15.25 7.23
N GLN A 590 -21.11 15.84 7.47
CA GLN A 590 -20.00 15.89 6.52
C GLN A 590 -18.88 14.93 6.93
N ASN A 591 -18.01 14.57 5.99
CA ASN A 591 -16.81 13.78 6.30
C ASN A 591 -15.80 14.59 7.13
N SER A 592 -14.87 13.89 7.78
CA SER A 592 -13.89 14.50 8.68
C SER A 592 -12.71 15.18 7.97
N TYR A 593 -12.55 15.01 6.66
CA TYR A 593 -11.46 15.64 5.90
C TYR A 593 -11.72 17.13 5.63
N LEU A 594 -10.63 17.89 5.47
CA LEU A 594 -10.73 19.33 5.26
C LEU A 594 -11.32 19.63 3.88
N LYS A 595 -12.10 20.71 3.73
CA LYS A 595 -12.69 21.06 2.43
C LYS A 595 -11.83 22.00 1.61
N THR A 596 -11.16 22.94 2.29
CA THR A 596 -10.16 23.91 1.81
C THR A 596 -9.73 24.70 3.05
N ILE A 597 -8.49 25.20 3.09
CA ILE A 597 -8.04 26.08 4.19
C ILE A 597 -8.64 27.48 4.05
N TRP A 598 -9.11 27.83 2.84
CA TRP A 598 -9.74 29.11 2.54
C TRP A 598 -11.00 28.91 1.70
N SER A 599 -12.13 29.37 2.22
CA SER A 599 -13.45 29.38 1.58
C SER A 599 -13.53 30.43 0.45
N TYR A 600 -12.86 30.20 -0.68
CA TYR A 600 -12.90 31.14 -1.83
C TYR A 600 -13.65 30.64 -3.06
N TYR A 601 -14.42 29.56 -2.98
CA TYR A 601 -15.23 29.10 -4.11
C TYR A 601 -16.65 28.70 -3.71
N ASP A 602 -17.33 29.57 -2.96
CA ASP A 602 -18.78 29.64 -2.94
C ASP A 602 -19.20 31.11 -3.18
N GLU A 603 -19.21 31.52 -4.45
CA GLU A 603 -20.12 32.57 -4.98
C GLU A 603 -21.13 31.91 -5.91
#